data_AF-A0A8H8M4B9-F1
#
_entry.id   AF-A0A8H8M4B9-F1
#
_cell.length_a   1.000
_cell.length_b   1.000
_cell.length_c   1.000
_cell.angle_alpha   90.00
_cell.angle_beta   90.00
_cell.angle_gamma   90.00
#
_symmetry.space_group_name_H-M   'P 1'
#
loop_
_entity.id
_entity.type
_entity.pdbx_description
1 polymer ?
#
loop_
_entity_poly.entity_id
_entity_poly.type
_entity_poly.pdbx_seq_one_letter_code
_entity_poly.pdbx_strand_id
1 'polypeptide(L)'
;MSTQSHNTPTLSRTPSKLEPKEFEKNRESFAPTEAATIVDENDRYLTGSRLFLVFVGMLMSVLLIALDQTIVATALPVIASKFDAFNQVTWIASAYFLTQAGCMLTYGQLLAIAPTKWVYLSAVVLFEIGSLFCAVATTMEFLIFGRAFAGVGAAGIFVSVLSIIAQVTRLEQRPVLFGSFGAVFALASVIGPLLGGAFTDHVSWRWCFYINLPFGAITVATIVFLTPKRPAMGGPQYDDKTMLQKWIGLDWAGSVLALGMVTALLLPLQWGGNEKPWNDKVVIALFCVFGVLLIAFVGWEMFQGDRAILRTAMFRRRTQIGTCLEAFFIMLALLLGTYYLPVYFQVTKGHSATKSGIDILPFMLSVVIAAGASGGVINGTGRYWPFLVGSPLLISVGSGLLYTLDINSGSGKEIGYQIILGVGVGGALQNTIIAIQAEYAHEEDLIPQGSSLVTFTQLVGGIIGIAIAGSVLANQLGKYLFLYAPDLPAGLATAVRQSVSVIFTLPKEQQESVIRAYLKALNSVFLIGVPTGALASVSGFLVKNYNLKAMGIKPGAAAA
;
A
#
# COMPACT_ATOMS: atom_id res chain seq x y z
N MET A 1 83.19 11.59 -44.30
CA MET A 1 83.74 10.79 -43.20
C MET A 1 83.57 11.60 -41.91
N SER A 2 82.45 11.43 -41.21
CA SER A 2 82.30 11.82 -39.80
C SER A 2 80.94 11.35 -39.30
N THR A 3 81.01 10.56 -38.24
CA THR A 3 79.99 9.80 -37.52
C THR A 3 79.10 10.69 -36.67
N GLN A 4 77.78 10.44 -36.68
CA GLN A 4 76.82 10.98 -35.72
C GLN A 4 76.90 10.22 -34.39
N SER A 5 77.10 10.93 -33.28
CA SER A 5 77.00 10.40 -31.92
C SER A 5 75.66 10.79 -31.29
N HIS A 6 74.93 9.77 -30.80
CA HIS A 6 73.75 9.92 -29.95
C HIS A 6 74.06 10.62 -28.63
N ASN A 7 73.23 11.59 -28.24
CA ASN A 7 73.14 12.09 -26.86
C ASN A 7 71.69 12.01 -26.37
N THR A 8 71.49 11.22 -25.32
CA THR A 8 70.26 11.08 -24.54
C THR A 8 70.18 12.21 -23.51
N PRO A 9 69.03 12.90 -23.31
CA PRO A 9 68.85 13.76 -22.15
C PRO A 9 68.08 13.05 -21.03
N THR A 10 68.73 12.98 -19.87
CA THR A 10 68.21 12.65 -18.55
C THR A 10 67.22 13.72 -18.06
N LEU A 11 66.01 13.31 -17.67
CA LEU A 11 65.02 14.19 -17.02
C LEU A 11 65.30 14.27 -15.51
N SER A 12 66.00 15.32 -15.09
CA SER A 12 66.02 15.76 -13.69
C SER A 12 64.80 16.64 -13.40
N ARG A 13 63.82 16.13 -12.65
CA ARG A 13 62.68 16.93 -12.15
C ARG A 13 63.11 17.71 -10.90
N THR A 14 63.27 19.02 -11.04
CA THR A 14 63.22 19.98 -9.92
C THR A 14 61.81 20.57 -9.88
N PRO A 15 61.15 20.71 -8.72
CA PRO A 15 59.80 21.27 -8.67
C PRO A 15 59.87 22.79 -8.80
N SER A 16 59.35 23.32 -9.91
CA SER A 16 59.14 24.74 -10.13
C SER A 16 58.08 25.27 -9.16
N LYS A 17 58.45 26.30 -8.37
CA LYS A 17 57.51 27.09 -7.57
C LYS A 17 56.62 27.90 -8.52
N LEU A 18 55.34 27.56 -8.59
CA LEU A 18 54.33 28.37 -9.28
C LEU A 18 53.98 29.59 -8.42
N GLU A 19 54.05 30.77 -9.02
CA GLU A 19 53.71 32.04 -8.38
C GLU A 19 52.20 32.22 -8.19
N PRO A 20 51.74 32.97 -7.17
CA PRO A 20 50.34 32.99 -6.72
C PRO A 20 49.35 33.75 -7.63
N LYS A 21 49.76 34.24 -8.81
CA LYS A 21 48.97 35.22 -9.59
C LYS A 21 48.17 34.64 -10.77
N GLU A 22 48.36 33.37 -11.14
CA GLU A 22 47.53 32.72 -12.18
C GLU A 22 46.26 32.05 -11.62
N PHE A 23 46.14 31.88 -10.30
CA PHE A 23 44.97 31.27 -9.67
C PHE A 23 43.77 32.22 -9.52
N GLU A 24 43.97 33.54 -9.58
CA GLU A 24 42.88 34.51 -9.39
C GLU A 24 42.13 34.87 -10.68
N LYS A 25 42.74 34.71 -11.87
CA LYS A 25 42.10 35.11 -13.13
C LYS A 25 41.10 34.09 -13.70
N ASN A 26 41.16 32.84 -13.26
CA ASN A 26 40.20 31.79 -13.66
C ASN A 26 39.01 31.64 -12.70
N ARG A 27 38.89 32.51 -11.69
CA ARG A 27 37.79 32.48 -10.71
C ARG A 27 36.58 33.34 -11.13
N GLU A 28 36.72 34.21 -12.13
CA GLU A 28 35.65 35.12 -12.59
C GLU A 28 34.87 34.63 -13.81
N SER A 29 35.15 33.43 -14.35
CA SER A 29 34.41 32.85 -15.50
C SER A 29 33.34 31.80 -15.12
N PHE A 30 33.14 31.52 -13.84
CA PHE A 30 31.96 30.80 -13.35
C PHE A 30 30.99 31.79 -12.70
N ALA A 31 30.59 32.81 -13.45
CA ALA A 31 29.35 33.51 -13.14
C ALA A 31 28.21 32.48 -13.30
N PRO A 32 27.30 32.34 -12.32
CA PRO A 32 26.15 31.47 -12.48
C PRO A 32 25.30 32.03 -13.62
N THR A 33 25.27 31.31 -14.74
CA THR A 33 24.25 31.49 -15.77
C THR A 33 22.90 31.44 -15.08
N GLU A 34 22.21 32.58 -15.08
CA GLU A 34 20.86 32.83 -14.57
C GLU A 34 20.42 31.88 -13.45
N ALA A 35 20.57 32.37 -12.22
CA ALA A 35 19.95 31.80 -11.04
C ALA A 35 18.52 31.34 -11.39
N ALA A 36 18.31 30.02 -11.41
CA ALA A 36 16.99 29.43 -11.33
C ALA A 36 16.25 30.19 -10.24
N THR A 37 15.19 30.89 -10.60
CA THR A 37 14.35 31.67 -9.70
C THR A 37 14.20 30.89 -8.40
N ILE A 38 14.86 31.37 -7.36
CA ILE A 38 14.69 30.86 -6.01
C ILE A 38 13.25 31.22 -5.69
N VAL A 39 12.33 30.30 -5.94
CA VAL A 39 10.96 30.39 -5.43
C VAL A 39 11.12 30.55 -3.94
N ASP A 40 10.68 31.70 -3.43
CA ASP A 40 10.77 32.06 -2.02
C ASP A 40 10.31 30.86 -1.18
N GLU A 41 11.15 30.38 -0.26
CA GLU A 41 10.92 29.12 0.48
C GLU A 41 9.61 29.20 1.30
N ASN A 42 9.13 30.41 1.56
CA ASN A 42 7.84 30.72 2.20
C ASN A 42 6.61 30.49 1.29
N ASP A 43 6.74 30.53 -0.03
CA ASP A 43 5.66 30.20 -0.97
C ASP A 43 5.62 28.70 -1.32
N ARG A 44 6.69 27.95 -1.01
CA ARG A 44 6.79 26.51 -1.28
C ARG A 44 6.00 25.64 -0.31
N TYR A 45 5.72 26.10 0.91
CA TYR A 45 5.01 25.32 1.93
C TYR A 45 3.75 26.02 2.39
N LEU A 46 2.63 25.30 2.40
CA LEU A 46 1.39 25.86 2.95
C LEU A 46 1.50 25.92 4.48
N THR A 47 1.04 27.02 5.08
CA THR A 47 0.99 27.19 6.54
C THR A 47 -0.40 27.65 6.99
N GLY A 48 -0.71 27.45 8.27
CA GLY A 48 -1.94 27.94 8.89
C GLY A 48 -3.23 27.29 8.36
N SER A 49 -4.29 28.11 8.22
CA SER A 49 -5.64 27.65 7.86
C SER A 49 -5.74 27.05 6.46
N ARG A 50 -4.91 27.50 5.50
CA ARG A 50 -4.89 26.95 4.14
C ARG A 50 -4.35 25.52 4.11
N LEU A 51 -3.26 25.24 4.84
CA LEU A 51 -2.74 23.88 4.96
C LEU A 51 -3.78 22.96 5.59
N PHE A 52 -4.42 23.40 6.67
CA PHE A 52 -5.46 22.64 7.36
C PHE A 52 -6.61 22.30 6.41
N LEU A 53 -7.14 23.27 5.67
CA LEU A 53 -8.25 23.06 4.74
C LEU A 53 -7.90 22.12 3.57
N VAL A 54 -6.71 22.25 2.98
CA VAL A 54 -6.21 21.35 1.94
C VAL A 54 -6.07 19.93 2.49
N PHE A 55 -5.55 19.80 3.71
CA PHE A 55 -5.36 18.51 4.36
C PHE A 55 -6.69 17.83 4.70
N VAL A 56 -7.66 18.57 5.23
CA VAL A 56 -9.02 18.07 5.44
C VAL A 56 -9.63 17.56 4.13
N GLY A 57 -9.46 18.30 3.02
CA GLY A 57 -9.89 17.83 1.69
C GLY A 57 -9.28 16.50 1.30
N MET A 58 -7.97 16.31 1.52
CA MET A 58 -7.30 15.03 1.25
C MET A 58 -7.83 13.91 2.14
N LEU A 59 -8.00 14.16 3.44
CA LEU A 59 -8.56 13.18 4.37
C LEU A 59 -9.98 12.78 3.99
N MET A 60 -10.79 13.71 3.48
CA MET A 60 -12.12 13.41 2.95
C MET A 60 -12.06 12.52 1.71
N SER A 61 -11.04 12.67 0.86
CA SER A 61 -10.85 11.82 -0.32
C SER A 61 -10.36 10.42 0.05
N VAL A 62 -9.49 10.32 1.07
CA VAL A 62 -9.06 9.04 1.63
C VAL A 62 -10.23 8.36 2.34
N LEU A 63 -11.06 9.11 3.06
CA LEU A 63 -12.28 8.62 3.70
C LEU A 63 -13.24 8.06 2.66
N LEU A 64 -13.39 8.74 1.53
CA LEU A 64 -14.23 8.31 0.41
C LEU A 64 -13.80 6.95 -0.17
N ILE A 65 -12.50 6.75 -0.40
CA ILE A 65 -11.96 5.44 -0.79
C ILE A 65 -12.23 4.40 0.29
N ALA A 66 -11.88 4.72 1.54
CA ALA A 66 -11.94 3.77 2.64
C ALA A 66 -13.39 3.35 2.94
N LEU A 67 -14.33 4.29 2.88
CA LEU A 67 -15.75 4.05 3.08
C LEU A 67 -16.31 3.16 1.98
N ASP A 68 -15.98 3.43 0.71
CA ASP A 68 -16.41 2.60 -0.42
C ASP A 68 -15.94 1.14 -0.30
N GLN A 69 -14.72 0.92 0.19
CA GLN A 69 -14.21 -0.43 0.41
C GLN A 69 -14.93 -1.16 1.55
N THR A 70 -15.29 -0.46 2.63
CA THR A 70 -15.87 -1.07 3.83
C THR A 70 -17.40 -1.19 3.79
N ILE A 71 -18.10 -0.25 3.15
CA ILE A 71 -19.56 -0.20 3.08
C ILE A 71 -20.13 -1.32 2.20
N VAL A 72 -19.43 -1.67 1.11
CA VAL A 72 -19.90 -2.67 0.14
C VAL A 72 -20.00 -4.06 0.78
N ALA A 73 -19.12 -4.36 1.74
CA ALA A 73 -19.06 -5.68 2.38
C ALA A 73 -20.40 -6.11 3.03
N THR A 74 -21.15 -5.18 3.62
CA THR A 74 -22.46 -5.49 4.22
C THR A 74 -23.58 -5.59 3.19
N ALA A 75 -23.43 -4.93 2.04
CA ALA A 75 -24.39 -4.98 0.95
C ALA A 75 -24.23 -6.21 0.04
N LEU A 76 -23.05 -6.87 0.05
CA LEU A 76 -22.74 -8.01 -0.83
C LEU A 76 -23.82 -9.09 -0.88
N PRO A 77 -24.35 -9.61 0.25
CA PRO A 77 -25.36 -10.69 0.19
C PRO A 77 -26.66 -10.26 -0.48
N VAL A 78 -27.07 -9.00 -0.28
CA VAL A 78 -28.31 -8.46 -0.87
C VAL A 78 -28.11 -8.19 -2.36
N ILE A 79 -26.95 -7.67 -2.76
CA ILE A 79 -26.60 -7.49 -4.18
C ILE A 79 -26.57 -8.85 -4.89
N ALA A 80 -25.95 -9.85 -4.27
CA ALA A 80 -25.87 -11.22 -4.78
C ALA A 80 -27.25 -11.81 -5.05
N SER A 81 -28.14 -11.70 -4.06
CA SER A 81 -29.52 -12.17 -4.13
C SER A 81 -30.31 -11.41 -5.19
N LYS A 82 -30.12 -10.09 -5.30
CA LYS A 82 -30.86 -9.25 -6.26
C LYS A 82 -30.57 -9.61 -7.73
N PHE A 83 -29.33 -10.01 -8.03
CA PHE A 83 -28.91 -10.35 -9.39
C PHE A 83 -28.83 -11.86 -9.64
N ASP A 84 -29.20 -12.69 -8.65
CA ASP A 84 -29.08 -14.15 -8.69
C ASP A 84 -27.68 -14.63 -9.14
N ALA A 85 -26.64 -13.90 -8.69
CA ALA A 85 -25.26 -14.04 -9.19
C ALA A 85 -24.28 -14.26 -8.04
N PHE A 86 -24.60 -15.19 -7.14
CA PHE A 86 -23.77 -15.52 -5.97
C PHE A 86 -22.34 -15.97 -6.33
N ASN A 87 -22.18 -16.62 -7.48
CA ASN A 87 -20.89 -17.03 -8.02
C ASN A 87 -19.99 -15.83 -8.43
N GLN A 88 -20.57 -14.66 -8.70
CA GLN A 88 -19.83 -13.47 -9.14
C GLN A 88 -19.57 -12.45 -8.02
N VAL A 89 -20.07 -12.67 -6.80
CA VAL A 89 -20.03 -11.68 -5.70
C VAL A 89 -18.61 -11.26 -5.34
N THR A 90 -17.67 -12.21 -5.39
CA THR A 90 -16.27 -11.95 -5.06
C THR A 90 -15.63 -10.95 -6.02
N TRP A 91 -16.07 -10.92 -7.28
CA TRP A 91 -15.58 -9.99 -8.30
C TRP A 91 -15.88 -8.53 -8.01
N ILE A 92 -16.89 -8.22 -7.18
CA ILE A 92 -17.21 -6.85 -6.77
C ILE A 92 -16.01 -6.23 -6.03
N ALA A 93 -15.35 -6.99 -5.17
CA ALA A 93 -14.14 -6.55 -4.47
C ALA A 93 -12.90 -6.72 -5.35
N SER A 94 -12.77 -7.88 -6.01
CA SER A 94 -11.55 -8.21 -6.76
C SER A 94 -11.31 -7.29 -7.95
N ALA A 95 -12.34 -6.91 -8.72
CA ALA A 95 -12.19 -6.00 -9.85
C ALA A 95 -11.70 -4.60 -9.44
N TYR A 96 -12.17 -4.13 -8.29
CA TYR A 96 -11.71 -2.88 -7.69
C TYR A 96 -10.23 -2.95 -7.31
N PHE A 97 -9.82 -3.96 -6.51
CA PHE A 97 -8.43 -4.07 -6.06
C PHE A 97 -7.46 -4.38 -7.20
N LEU A 98 -7.92 -5.13 -8.20
CA LEU A 98 -7.16 -5.47 -9.40
C LEU A 98 -6.75 -4.21 -10.17
N THR A 99 -7.73 -3.38 -10.51
CA THR A 99 -7.50 -2.13 -11.23
C THR A 99 -6.79 -1.10 -10.36
N GLN A 100 -7.09 -1.07 -9.06
CA GLN A 100 -6.39 -0.22 -8.11
C GLN A 100 -4.89 -0.53 -8.09
N ALA A 101 -4.51 -1.80 -7.89
CA ALA A 101 -3.10 -2.21 -7.87
C ALA A 101 -2.43 -2.02 -9.24
N GLY A 102 -3.09 -2.43 -10.32
CA GLY A 102 -2.53 -2.38 -11.68
C GLY A 102 -2.28 -0.96 -12.18
N CYS A 103 -3.10 0.02 -11.78
CA CYS A 103 -2.96 1.40 -12.23
C CYS A 103 -2.08 2.28 -11.31
N MET A 104 -1.68 1.82 -10.12
CA MET A 104 -0.86 2.61 -9.19
C MET A 104 0.45 3.13 -9.82
N LEU A 105 1.19 2.24 -10.50
CA LEU A 105 2.45 2.62 -11.16
C LEU A 105 2.21 3.60 -12.32
N THR A 106 1.08 3.46 -13.01
CA THR A 106 0.68 4.36 -14.10
C THR A 106 0.41 5.78 -13.59
N TYR A 107 -0.23 5.91 -12.44
CA TYR A 107 -0.39 7.22 -11.80
C TYR A 107 0.94 7.82 -11.32
N GLY A 108 1.90 6.99 -10.89
CA GLY A 108 3.25 7.42 -10.54
C GLY A 108 3.94 8.20 -11.68
N GLN A 109 3.86 7.72 -12.91
CA GLN A 109 4.41 8.42 -14.08
C GLN A 109 3.55 9.62 -14.55
N LEU A 110 2.21 9.54 -14.43
CA LEU A 110 1.33 10.66 -14.79
C LEU A 110 1.61 11.89 -13.92
N LEU A 111 1.90 11.67 -12.63
CA LEU A 111 2.27 12.73 -11.69
C LEU A 111 3.65 13.35 -11.96
N ALA A 112 4.51 12.65 -12.71
CA ALA A 112 5.76 13.22 -13.19
C ALA A 112 5.51 14.22 -14.33
N ILE A 113 4.53 13.99 -15.21
CA ILE A 113 4.35 14.85 -16.40
C ILE A 113 3.27 15.92 -16.25
N ALA A 114 2.26 15.68 -15.43
CA ALA A 114 1.08 16.52 -15.31
C ALA A 114 1.00 17.17 -13.91
N PRO A 115 0.45 18.40 -13.80
CA PRO A 115 0.24 19.04 -12.51
C PRO A 115 -0.57 18.14 -11.58
N THR A 116 -0.04 17.89 -10.38
CA THR A 116 -0.62 16.97 -9.39
C THR A 116 -2.09 17.29 -9.08
N LYS A 117 -2.46 18.58 -9.05
CA LYS A 117 -3.85 19.03 -8.85
C LYS A 117 -4.82 18.44 -9.88
N TRP A 118 -4.45 18.43 -11.16
CA TRP A 118 -5.34 17.97 -12.23
C TRP A 118 -5.40 16.46 -12.32
N VAL A 119 -4.27 15.78 -12.09
CA VAL A 119 -4.25 14.31 -11.97
C VAL A 119 -5.15 13.88 -10.82
N TYR A 120 -5.06 14.55 -9.67
CA TYR A 120 -5.88 14.27 -8.51
C TYR A 120 -7.38 14.47 -8.78
N LEU A 121 -7.77 15.62 -9.35
CA LEU A 121 -9.16 15.88 -9.71
C LEU A 121 -9.70 14.87 -10.73
N SER A 122 -8.90 14.50 -11.73
CA SER A 122 -9.30 13.49 -12.72
C SER A 122 -9.56 12.14 -12.07
N ALA A 123 -8.73 11.75 -11.08
CA ALA A 123 -8.89 10.49 -10.36
C ALA A 123 -10.14 10.49 -9.47
N VAL A 124 -10.46 11.61 -8.81
CA VAL A 124 -11.72 11.77 -8.06
C VAL A 124 -12.92 11.65 -8.98
N VAL A 125 -12.94 12.37 -10.10
CA VAL A 125 -14.04 12.30 -11.07
C VAL A 125 -14.21 10.88 -11.62
N LEU A 126 -13.10 10.20 -11.94
CA LEU A 126 -13.12 8.82 -12.41
C LEU A 126 -13.73 7.89 -11.35
N PHE A 127 -13.34 8.06 -10.09
CA PHE A 127 -13.90 7.31 -8.97
C PHE A 127 -15.42 7.54 -8.83
N GLU A 128 -15.88 8.80 -8.87
CA GLU A 128 -17.30 9.12 -8.75
C GLU A 128 -18.14 8.56 -9.90
N ILE A 129 -17.61 8.60 -11.13
CA ILE A 129 -18.26 7.96 -12.29
C ILE A 129 -18.37 6.45 -12.07
N GLY A 130 -17.31 5.81 -11.57
CA GLY A 130 -17.34 4.39 -11.22
C GLY A 130 -18.36 4.06 -10.13
N SER A 131 -18.45 4.92 -9.11
CA SER A 131 -19.47 4.81 -8.05
C SER A 131 -20.88 4.97 -8.61
N LEU A 132 -21.09 5.92 -9.54
CA LEU A 132 -22.37 6.11 -10.22
C LEU A 132 -22.76 4.88 -11.06
N PHE A 133 -21.81 4.28 -11.79
CA PHE A 133 -22.05 3.03 -12.52
C PHE A 133 -22.49 1.89 -11.58
N CYS A 134 -21.85 1.74 -10.42
CA CYS A 134 -22.28 0.78 -9.41
C CYS A 134 -23.69 1.08 -8.90
N ALA A 135 -24.01 2.34 -8.64
CA ALA A 135 -25.30 2.75 -8.10
C ALA A 135 -26.46 2.49 -9.07
N VAL A 136 -26.26 2.77 -10.36
CA VAL A 136 -27.27 2.59 -11.42
C VAL A 136 -27.26 1.20 -12.04
N ALA A 137 -26.43 0.29 -11.53
CA ALA A 137 -26.24 -1.02 -12.14
C ALA A 137 -27.54 -1.83 -12.21
N THR A 138 -27.78 -2.40 -13.40
CA THR A 138 -28.92 -3.28 -13.70
C THR A 138 -28.53 -4.74 -13.86
N THR A 139 -27.23 -5.03 -14.02
CA THR A 139 -26.66 -6.38 -14.06
C THR A 139 -25.42 -6.47 -13.16
N MET A 140 -25.05 -7.68 -12.75
CA MET A 140 -23.86 -7.92 -11.93
C MET A 140 -22.58 -7.55 -12.69
N GLU A 141 -22.50 -7.86 -13.98
CA GLU A 141 -21.34 -7.55 -14.81
C GLU A 141 -21.12 -6.04 -14.94
N PHE A 142 -22.20 -5.27 -15.06
CA PHE A 142 -22.11 -3.80 -15.12
C PHE A 142 -21.71 -3.21 -13.77
N LEU A 143 -22.14 -3.81 -12.66
CA LEU A 143 -21.66 -3.44 -11.32
C LEU A 143 -20.15 -3.73 -11.17
N ILE A 144 -19.69 -4.91 -11.59
CA ILE A 144 -18.27 -5.29 -11.58
C ILE A 144 -17.45 -4.32 -12.45
N PHE A 145 -17.97 -3.93 -13.62
CA PHE A 145 -17.35 -2.90 -14.45
C PHE A 145 -17.25 -1.55 -13.72
N GLY A 146 -18.31 -1.12 -13.03
CA GLY A 146 -18.29 0.08 -12.19
C GLY A 146 -17.23 0.01 -11.09
N ARG A 147 -17.07 -1.15 -10.45
CA ARG A 147 -16.02 -1.40 -9.43
C ARG A 147 -14.62 -1.33 -10.01
N ALA A 148 -14.41 -1.90 -11.20
CA ALA A 148 -13.14 -1.78 -11.92
C ALA A 148 -12.82 -0.30 -12.23
N PHE A 149 -13.82 0.47 -12.69
CA PHE A 149 -13.65 1.88 -12.99
C PHE A 149 -13.33 2.72 -11.74
N ALA A 150 -14.02 2.44 -10.63
CA ALA A 150 -13.75 3.06 -9.33
C ALA A 150 -12.34 2.72 -8.80
N GLY A 151 -11.88 1.47 -9.00
CA GLY A 151 -10.54 1.05 -8.60
C GLY A 151 -9.43 1.82 -9.31
N VAL A 152 -9.57 2.12 -10.61
CA VAL A 152 -8.65 3.01 -11.33
C VAL A 152 -8.60 4.40 -10.67
N GLY A 153 -9.77 4.98 -10.35
CA GLY A 153 -9.83 6.28 -9.67
C GLY A 153 -9.19 6.25 -8.29
N ALA A 154 -9.43 5.19 -7.52
CA ALA A 154 -8.87 5.01 -6.19
C ALA A 154 -7.33 4.94 -6.20
N ALA A 155 -6.72 4.31 -7.21
CA ALA A 155 -5.28 4.31 -7.38
C ALA A 155 -4.73 5.73 -7.53
N GLY A 156 -5.35 6.53 -8.40
CA GLY A 156 -4.93 7.89 -8.69
C GLY A 156 -5.10 8.83 -7.50
N ILE A 157 -6.22 8.74 -6.78
CA ILE A 157 -6.47 9.52 -5.57
C ILE A 157 -5.38 9.21 -4.54
N PHE A 158 -5.10 7.92 -4.26
CA PHE A 158 -4.13 7.54 -3.24
C PHE A 158 -2.72 8.03 -3.57
N VAL A 159 -2.20 7.76 -4.77
CA VAL A 159 -0.84 8.18 -5.18
C VAL A 159 -0.72 9.71 -5.27
N SER A 160 -1.78 10.39 -5.72
CA SER A 160 -1.80 11.85 -5.76
C SER A 160 -1.75 12.46 -4.37
N VAL A 161 -2.50 11.94 -3.40
CA VAL A 161 -2.47 12.43 -2.02
C VAL A 161 -1.06 12.34 -1.42
N LEU A 162 -0.37 11.21 -1.59
CA LEU A 162 1.01 11.04 -1.13
C LEU A 162 1.94 12.09 -1.76
N SER A 163 1.74 12.37 -3.05
CA SER A 163 2.53 13.33 -3.81
C SER A 163 2.23 14.79 -3.44
N ILE A 164 0.98 15.15 -3.16
CA ILE A 164 0.65 16.50 -2.73
C ILE A 164 1.21 16.75 -1.33
N ILE A 165 1.09 15.80 -0.39
CA ILE A 165 1.71 15.92 0.94
C ILE A 165 3.20 16.19 0.82
N ALA A 166 3.89 15.45 -0.06
CA ALA A 166 5.30 15.66 -0.31
C ALA A 166 5.63 17.07 -0.82
N GLN A 167 4.76 17.67 -1.62
CA GLN A 167 4.95 19.03 -2.12
C GLN A 167 4.63 20.10 -1.08
N VAL A 168 3.46 20.01 -0.43
CA VAL A 168 2.90 21.13 0.35
C VAL A 168 3.39 21.20 1.78
N THR A 169 4.06 20.14 2.27
CA THR A 169 4.50 20.05 3.67
C THR A 169 5.98 19.73 3.83
N ARG A 170 6.54 20.22 4.93
CA ARG A 170 7.90 19.90 5.33
C ARG A 170 7.99 18.45 5.74
N LEU A 171 9.14 17.81 5.44
CA LEU A 171 9.37 16.39 5.70
C LEU A 171 9.13 15.99 7.16
N GLU A 172 9.42 16.88 8.11
CA GLU A 172 9.20 16.68 9.55
C GLU A 172 7.71 16.64 9.97
N GLN A 173 6.80 17.25 9.20
CA GLN A 173 5.37 17.29 9.49
C GLN A 173 4.62 16.06 8.95
N ARG A 174 5.16 15.43 7.89
CA ARG A 174 4.56 14.28 7.20
C ARG A 174 4.24 13.08 8.09
N PRO A 175 5.03 12.71 9.12
CA PRO A 175 4.71 11.60 10.01
C PRO A 175 3.36 11.77 10.73
N VAL A 176 3.05 12.96 11.23
CA VAL A 176 1.76 13.25 11.89
C VAL A 176 0.61 13.20 10.89
N LEU A 177 0.85 13.70 9.67
CA LEU A 177 -0.15 13.69 8.60
C LEU A 177 -0.48 12.25 8.17
N PHE A 178 0.51 11.39 7.97
CA PHE A 178 0.27 9.99 7.64
C PHE A 178 -0.36 9.20 8.81
N GLY A 179 -0.07 9.57 10.06
CA GLY A 179 -0.78 9.02 11.21
C GLY A 179 -2.30 9.23 11.13
N SER A 180 -2.74 10.40 10.64
CA SER A 180 -4.17 10.68 10.46
C SER A 180 -4.85 9.85 9.36
N PHE A 181 -4.10 9.29 8.40
CA PHE A 181 -4.68 8.38 7.41
C PHE A 181 -5.16 7.10 8.09
N GLY A 182 -4.37 6.57 9.02
CA GLY A 182 -4.78 5.43 9.84
C GLY A 182 -6.10 5.70 10.59
N ALA A 183 -6.25 6.90 11.16
CA ALA A 183 -7.48 7.31 11.85
C ALA A 183 -8.69 7.36 10.91
N VAL A 184 -8.52 7.88 9.68
CA VAL A 184 -9.57 7.90 8.66
C VAL A 184 -9.99 6.49 8.24
N PHE A 185 -9.03 5.59 8.00
CA PHE A 185 -9.33 4.19 7.66
C PHE A 185 -10.06 3.47 8.80
N ALA A 186 -9.68 3.72 10.06
CA ALA A 186 -10.37 3.14 11.20
C ALA A 186 -11.79 3.69 11.38
N LEU A 187 -11.97 5.00 11.19
CA LEU A 187 -13.29 5.62 11.20
C LEU A 187 -14.17 5.01 10.10
N ALA A 188 -13.65 4.86 8.89
CA ALA A 188 -14.33 4.22 7.77
C ALA A 188 -14.67 2.75 8.06
N SER A 189 -13.82 2.02 8.80
CA SER A 189 -14.09 0.62 9.15
C SER A 189 -15.26 0.44 10.11
N VAL A 190 -15.58 1.47 10.91
CA VAL A 190 -16.75 1.46 11.82
C VAL A 190 -17.98 2.04 11.12
N ILE A 191 -17.83 3.21 10.49
CA ILE A 191 -18.93 3.91 9.82
C ILE A 191 -19.45 3.11 8.62
N GLY A 192 -18.56 2.47 7.85
CA GLY A 192 -18.91 1.73 6.64
C GLY A 192 -19.96 0.65 6.89
N PRO A 193 -19.70 -0.37 7.73
CA PRO A 193 -20.69 -1.40 8.01
C PRO A 193 -22.00 -0.87 8.59
N LEU A 194 -21.94 0.16 9.46
CA LEU A 194 -23.14 0.77 10.06
C LEU A 194 -24.02 1.46 9.01
N LEU A 195 -23.43 2.29 8.15
CA LEU A 195 -24.15 2.97 7.06
C LEU A 195 -24.59 1.97 6.00
N GLY A 196 -23.74 1.02 5.63
CA GLY A 196 -24.05 0.02 4.60
C GLY A 196 -25.21 -0.88 5.02
N GLY A 197 -25.24 -1.31 6.28
CA GLY A 197 -26.39 -2.03 6.85
C GLY A 197 -27.66 -1.18 6.83
N ALA A 198 -27.59 0.05 7.37
CA ALA A 198 -28.75 0.94 7.39
C ALA A 198 -29.31 1.24 5.98
N PHE A 199 -28.45 1.47 4.99
CA PHE A 199 -28.88 1.69 3.61
C PHE A 199 -29.46 0.43 2.99
N THR A 200 -28.85 -0.72 3.22
CA THR A 200 -29.31 -1.98 2.66
C THR A 200 -30.65 -2.40 3.24
N ASP A 201 -30.86 -2.20 4.55
CA ASP A 201 -32.06 -2.63 5.27
C ASP A 201 -33.25 -1.68 5.10
N HIS A 202 -33.00 -0.35 5.03
CA HIS A 202 -34.06 0.66 5.10
C HIS A 202 -34.28 1.46 3.81
N VAL A 203 -33.34 1.44 2.85
CA VAL A 203 -33.43 2.29 1.65
C VAL A 203 -33.19 1.49 0.37
N SER A 204 -31.92 1.26 0.03
CA SER A 204 -31.46 0.43 -1.07
C SER A 204 -29.95 0.25 -0.96
N TRP A 205 -29.44 -0.93 -1.32
CA TRP A 205 -28.00 -1.17 -1.45
C TRP A 205 -27.29 -0.17 -2.37
N ARG A 206 -28.02 0.44 -3.32
CA ARG A 206 -27.50 1.47 -4.25
C ARG A 206 -26.94 2.70 -3.53
N TRP A 207 -27.49 3.04 -2.36
CA TRP A 207 -27.02 4.17 -1.56
C TRP A 207 -25.62 3.97 -0.99
N CYS A 208 -25.15 2.72 -0.90
CA CYS A 208 -23.75 2.42 -0.59
C CYS A 208 -22.78 3.04 -1.62
N PHE A 209 -23.26 3.31 -2.84
CA PHE A 209 -22.47 3.95 -3.90
C PHE A 209 -22.86 5.42 -4.11
N TYR A 210 -24.13 5.79 -3.97
CA TYR A 210 -24.54 7.20 -4.08
C TYR A 210 -23.95 8.10 -2.99
N ILE A 211 -23.67 7.56 -1.80
CA ILE A 211 -23.08 8.33 -0.71
C ILE A 211 -21.69 8.89 -1.06
N ASN A 212 -20.96 8.25 -1.97
CA ASN A 212 -19.65 8.75 -2.40
C ASN A 212 -19.77 10.08 -3.15
N LEU A 213 -20.84 10.28 -3.95
CA LEU A 213 -20.97 11.48 -4.82
C LEU A 213 -20.96 12.81 -4.05
N PRO A 214 -21.70 12.98 -2.94
CA PRO A 214 -21.58 14.18 -2.09
C PRO A 214 -20.15 14.40 -1.55
N PHE A 215 -19.48 13.35 -1.08
CA PHE A 215 -18.12 13.45 -0.57
C PHE A 215 -17.12 13.78 -1.68
N GLY A 216 -17.33 13.24 -2.88
CA GLY A 216 -16.59 13.56 -4.08
C GLY A 216 -16.75 15.01 -4.50
N ALA A 217 -17.97 15.52 -4.49
CA ALA A 217 -18.27 16.93 -4.79
C ALA A 217 -17.57 17.88 -3.81
N ILE A 218 -17.63 17.58 -2.50
CA ILE A 218 -16.92 18.34 -1.47
C ILE A 218 -15.41 18.28 -1.72
N THR A 219 -14.87 17.09 -1.97
CA THR A 219 -13.46 16.87 -2.29
C THR A 219 -13.03 17.72 -3.49
N VAL A 220 -13.77 17.67 -4.60
CA VAL A 220 -13.51 18.45 -5.81
C VAL A 220 -13.53 19.95 -5.49
N ALA A 221 -14.54 20.43 -4.78
CA ALA A 221 -14.63 21.84 -4.39
C ALA A 221 -13.41 22.25 -3.55
N THR A 222 -13.06 21.48 -2.53
CA THR A 222 -11.89 21.75 -1.68
C THR A 222 -10.61 21.80 -2.51
N ILE A 223 -10.40 20.87 -3.43
CA ILE A 223 -9.18 20.85 -4.26
C ILE A 223 -9.15 22.03 -5.24
N VAL A 224 -10.26 22.32 -5.92
CA VAL A 224 -10.35 23.40 -6.90
C VAL A 224 -10.08 24.74 -6.25
N PHE A 225 -10.70 25.03 -5.11
CA PHE A 225 -10.63 26.34 -4.47
C PHE A 225 -9.45 26.53 -3.52
N LEU A 226 -8.96 25.45 -2.88
CA LEU A 226 -7.98 25.58 -1.79
C LEU A 226 -6.59 25.00 -2.13
N THR A 227 -6.47 24.11 -3.12
CA THR A 227 -5.17 23.54 -3.49
C THR A 227 -4.46 24.45 -4.51
N PRO A 228 -3.23 24.95 -4.21
CA PRO A 228 -2.46 25.76 -5.15
C PRO A 228 -2.19 24.99 -6.44
N LYS A 229 -2.16 25.70 -7.57
CA LYS A 229 -1.64 25.13 -8.81
C LYS A 229 -0.13 24.97 -8.64
N ARG A 230 0.36 23.73 -8.68
CA ARG A 230 1.80 23.43 -8.66
C ARG A 230 2.22 22.81 -9.97
N PRO A 231 3.46 23.05 -10.42
CA PRO A 231 4.01 22.38 -11.59
C PRO A 231 4.01 20.86 -11.40
N ALA A 232 4.13 20.14 -12.51
CA ALA A 232 4.36 18.70 -12.46
C ALA A 232 5.66 18.41 -11.69
N MET A 233 5.74 17.25 -11.01
CA MET A 233 6.93 16.92 -10.22
C MET A 233 8.10 16.44 -11.09
N GLY A 234 7.89 16.15 -12.38
CA GLY A 234 8.91 15.60 -13.26
C GLY A 234 10.11 16.53 -13.48
N GLY A 235 11.27 15.90 -13.67
CA GLY A 235 12.53 16.60 -13.89
C GLY A 235 12.74 17.13 -15.33
N PRO A 236 13.97 17.60 -15.64
CA PRO A 236 14.33 18.30 -16.88
C PRO A 236 13.98 17.56 -18.18
N GLN A 237 13.78 16.25 -18.11
CA GLN A 237 13.38 15.40 -19.23
C GLN A 237 12.04 15.82 -19.88
N TYR A 238 11.20 16.55 -19.14
CA TYR A 238 9.91 17.05 -19.61
C TYR A 238 9.88 18.57 -19.77
N ASP A 239 10.96 19.27 -19.45
CA ASP A 239 11.06 20.71 -19.69
C ASP A 239 11.09 20.94 -21.22
N ASP A 240 10.42 22.01 -21.66
CA ASP A 240 10.23 22.41 -23.07
C ASP A 240 9.41 21.48 -23.98
N LYS A 241 8.79 20.41 -23.46
CA LYS A 241 7.90 19.53 -24.24
C LYS A 241 6.43 19.94 -24.15
N THR A 242 5.71 19.84 -25.26
CA THR A 242 4.24 19.99 -25.27
C THR A 242 3.59 18.87 -24.46
N MET A 243 2.39 19.12 -23.89
CA MET A 243 1.67 18.09 -23.12
C MET A 243 1.46 16.81 -23.94
N LEU A 244 1.15 16.91 -25.23
CA LEU A 244 0.99 15.74 -26.10
C LEU A 244 2.29 14.93 -26.21
N GLN A 245 3.45 15.58 -26.37
CA GLN A 245 4.75 14.91 -26.39
C GLN A 245 5.09 14.25 -25.06
N LYS A 246 4.72 14.87 -23.92
CA LYS A 246 4.89 14.26 -22.59
C LYS A 246 4.04 13.01 -22.45
N TRP A 247 2.78 13.05 -22.89
CA TRP A 247 1.83 11.92 -22.87
C TRP A 247 2.27 10.76 -23.77
N ILE A 248 2.70 11.04 -24.99
CA ILE A 248 3.22 10.03 -25.91
C ILE A 248 4.54 9.44 -25.38
N GLY A 249 5.32 10.23 -24.66
CA GLY A 249 6.58 9.81 -24.05
C GLY A 249 6.46 8.95 -22.79
N LEU A 250 5.25 8.72 -22.27
CA LEU A 250 5.01 7.82 -21.15
C LEU A 250 5.20 6.35 -21.54
N ASP A 251 5.58 5.54 -20.56
CA ASP A 251 5.76 4.11 -20.76
C ASP A 251 4.42 3.36 -20.66
N TRP A 252 3.63 3.46 -21.72
CA TRP A 252 2.35 2.74 -21.84
C TRP A 252 2.54 1.24 -21.95
N ALA A 253 3.63 0.78 -22.55
CA ALA A 253 3.94 -0.64 -22.66
C ALA A 253 4.26 -1.23 -21.28
N GLY A 254 5.09 -0.55 -20.48
CA GLY A 254 5.35 -0.90 -19.08
C GLY A 254 4.07 -0.90 -18.24
N SER A 255 3.16 0.05 -18.49
CA SER A 255 1.84 0.10 -17.82
C SER A 255 0.97 -1.11 -18.14
N VAL A 256 0.89 -1.51 -19.41
CA VAL A 256 0.13 -2.69 -19.86
C VAL A 256 0.76 -3.97 -19.31
N LEU A 257 2.09 -4.07 -19.31
CA LEU A 257 2.81 -5.20 -18.72
C LEU A 257 2.56 -5.30 -17.22
N ALA A 258 2.62 -4.18 -16.49
CA ALA A 258 2.34 -4.14 -15.06
C ALA A 258 0.89 -4.54 -14.75
N LEU A 259 -0.08 -4.01 -15.48
CA LEU A 259 -1.50 -4.36 -15.33
C LEU A 259 -1.74 -5.85 -15.64
N GLY A 260 -1.17 -6.34 -16.74
CA GLY A 260 -1.24 -7.75 -17.12
C GLY A 260 -0.61 -8.66 -16.07
N MET A 261 0.56 -8.28 -15.54
CA MET A 261 1.29 -9.01 -14.49
C MET A 261 0.45 -9.11 -13.22
N VAL A 262 -0.11 -8.00 -12.74
CA VAL A 262 -1.00 -8.00 -11.57
C VAL A 262 -2.23 -8.86 -11.84
N THR A 263 -2.83 -8.75 -13.02
CA THR A 263 -4.00 -9.57 -13.38
C THR A 263 -3.68 -11.06 -13.37
N ALA A 264 -2.57 -11.45 -13.98
CA ALA A 264 -2.11 -12.84 -14.02
C ALA A 264 -1.75 -13.39 -12.62
N LEU A 265 -1.38 -12.52 -11.67
CA LEU A 265 -1.13 -12.90 -10.28
C LEU A 265 -2.44 -13.02 -9.48
N LEU A 266 -3.34 -12.05 -9.61
CA LEU A 266 -4.53 -11.96 -8.76
C LEU A 266 -5.62 -12.95 -9.13
N LEU A 267 -5.84 -13.21 -10.42
CA LEU A 267 -6.85 -14.16 -10.88
C LEU A 267 -6.68 -15.59 -10.34
N PRO A 268 -5.50 -16.23 -10.42
CA PRO A 268 -5.33 -17.57 -9.87
C PRO A 268 -5.41 -17.60 -8.35
N LEU A 269 -5.04 -16.53 -7.65
CA LEU A 269 -5.21 -16.42 -6.19
C LEU A 269 -6.67 -16.25 -5.79
N GLN A 270 -7.48 -15.62 -6.64
CA GLN A 270 -8.92 -15.46 -6.45
C GLN A 270 -9.67 -16.79 -6.69
N TRP A 271 -9.35 -17.47 -7.79
CA TRP A 271 -10.03 -18.71 -8.20
C TRP A 271 -9.53 -19.94 -7.46
N GLY A 272 -8.22 -20.01 -7.16
CA GLY A 272 -7.57 -21.14 -6.53
C GLY A 272 -8.15 -21.44 -5.16
N GLY A 273 -8.68 -22.65 -4.98
CA GLY A 273 -9.27 -23.11 -3.73
C GLY A 273 -10.71 -22.65 -3.48
N ASN A 274 -11.22 -21.66 -4.24
CA ASN A 274 -12.60 -21.18 -4.16
C ASN A 274 -13.46 -21.72 -5.31
N GLU A 275 -13.22 -21.23 -6.53
CA GLU A 275 -13.98 -21.62 -7.74
C GLU A 275 -13.34 -22.82 -8.44
N LYS A 276 -12.00 -22.92 -8.39
CA LYS A 276 -11.23 -23.94 -9.08
C LYS A 276 -10.21 -24.60 -8.15
N PRO A 277 -9.96 -25.91 -8.30
CA PRO A 277 -8.85 -26.55 -7.60
C PRO A 277 -7.53 -25.87 -7.96
N TRP A 278 -6.57 -25.83 -7.03
CA TRP A 278 -5.23 -25.28 -7.29
C TRP A 278 -4.48 -25.99 -8.44
N ASN A 279 -4.81 -27.26 -8.72
CA ASN A 279 -4.25 -28.04 -9.82
C ASN A 279 -5.01 -27.87 -11.15
N ASP A 280 -5.95 -26.92 -11.24
CA ASP A 280 -6.63 -26.63 -12.48
C ASP A 280 -5.67 -26.04 -13.51
N LYS A 281 -5.80 -26.46 -14.77
CA LYS A 281 -4.92 -26.03 -15.87
C LYS A 281 -4.92 -24.51 -16.04
N VAL A 282 -6.04 -23.84 -15.80
CA VAL A 282 -6.16 -22.38 -15.93
C VAL A 282 -5.42 -21.67 -14.80
N VAL A 283 -5.52 -22.18 -13.56
CA VAL A 283 -4.83 -21.61 -12.40
C VAL A 283 -3.31 -21.69 -12.61
N ILE A 284 -2.81 -22.87 -13.02
CA ILE A 284 -1.38 -23.06 -13.31
C ILE A 284 -0.94 -22.19 -14.49
N ALA A 285 -1.72 -22.17 -15.58
CA ALA A 285 -1.40 -21.34 -16.74
C ALA A 285 -1.28 -19.85 -16.39
N LEU A 286 -2.16 -19.33 -15.54
CA LEU A 286 -2.10 -17.93 -15.08
C LEU A 286 -0.85 -17.64 -14.26
N PHE A 287 -0.43 -18.55 -13.38
CA PHE A 287 0.85 -18.40 -12.67
C PHE A 287 2.06 -18.44 -13.62
N CYS A 288 2.03 -19.30 -14.65
CA CYS A 288 3.06 -19.31 -15.68
C CYS A 288 3.07 -17.99 -16.48
N VAL A 289 1.89 -17.48 -16.86
CA VAL A 289 1.74 -16.18 -17.55
C VAL A 289 2.26 -15.05 -16.67
N PHE A 290 1.97 -15.07 -15.36
CA PHE A 290 2.54 -14.11 -14.41
C PHE A 290 4.08 -14.17 -14.42
N GLY A 291 4.68 -15.35 -14.37
CA GLY A 291 6.13 -15.51 -14.43
C GLY A 291 6.74 -14.96 -15.72
N VAL A 292 6.10 -15.23 -16.87
CA VAL A 292 6.53 -14.70 -18.17
C VAL A 292 6.38 -13.17 -18.21
N LEU A 293 5.25 -12.63 -17.76
CA LEU A 293 5.00 -11.19 -17.73
C LEU A 293 5.92 -10.46 -16.76
N LEU A 294 6.29 -11.08 -15.63
CA LEU A 294 7.27 -10.54 -14.70
C LEU A 294 8.65 -10.45 -15.36
N ILE A 295 9.11 -11.51 -16.03
CA ILE A 295 10.38 -11.50 -16.77
C ILE A 295 10.35 -10.47 -17.89
N ALA A 296 9.24 -10.40 -18.64
CA ALA A 296 9.05 -9.42 -19.71
C ALA A 296 9.03 -7.98 -19.16
N PHE A 297 8.35 -7.74 -18.04
CA PHE A 297 8.31 -6.45 -17.36
C PHE A 297 9.70 -6.04 -16.90
N VAL A 298 10.42 -6.89 -16.17
CA VAL A 298 11.80 -6.59 -15.73
C VAL A 298 12.72 -6.34 -16.93
N GLY A 299 12.64 -7.17 -17.98
CA GLY A 299 13.42 -6.97 -19.21
C GLY A 299 13.07 -5.66 -19.93
N TRP A 300 11.79 -5.29 -19.95
CA TRP A 300 11.31 -4.02 -20.51
C TRP A 300 11.82 -2.82 -19.72
N GLU A 301 11.73 -2.86 -18.39
CA GLU A 301 12.25 -1.79 -17.53
C GLU A 301 13.76 -1.61 -17.72
N MET A 302 14.50 -2.72 -17.81
CA MET A 302 15.95 -2.69 -18.09
C MET A 302 16.27 -2.11 -19.46
N PHE A 303 15.44 -2.38 -20.47
CA PHE A 303 15.59 -1.86 -21.82
C PHE A 303 15.26 -0.37 -21.92
N GLN A 304 14.20 0.10 -21.25
CA GLN A 304 13.76 1.50 -21.28
C GLN A 304 14.63 2.42 -20.40
N GLY A 305 15.29 1.89 -19.37
CA GLY A 305 16.22 2.64 -18.53
C GLY A 305 15.54 3.80 -17.79
N ASP A 306 15.88 5.04 -18.15
CA ASP A 306 15.35 6.25 -17.51
C ASP A 306 13.95 6.65 -17.99
N ARG A 307 13.48 6.05 -19.10
CA ARG A 307 12.11 6.25 -19.62
C ARG A 307 11.11 5.24 -19.07
N ALA A 308 11.58 4.23 -18.34
CA ALA A 308 10.76 3.16 -17.82
C ALA A 308 9.76 3.68 -16.78
N ILE A 309 8.63 2.99 -16.60
CA ILE A 309 7.62 3.35 -15.59
C ILE A 309 8.23 3.33 -14.18
N LEU A 310 9.21 2.45 -13.95
CA LEU A 310 10.06 2.38 -12.79
C LEU A 310 11.53 2.57 -13.21
N ARG A 311 12.02 3.81 -13.13
CA ARG A 311 13.45 4.10 -13.39
C ARG A 311 14.36 3.11 -12.65
N THR A 312 15.16 2.38 -13.42
CA THR A 312 16.02 1.30 -12.89
C THR A 312 17.02 1.77 -11.84
N ALA A 313 17.38 3.06 -11.87
CA ALA A 313 18.20 3.71 -10.85
C ALA A 313 17.60 3.63 -9.42
N MET A 314 16.28 3.55 -9.28
CA MET A 314 15.61 3.39 -7.98
C MET A 314 15.99 2.06 -7.31
N PHE A 315 16.11 0.98 -8.09
CA PHE A 315 16.50 -0.33 -7.56
C PHE A 315 17.98 -0.41 -7.16
N ARG A 316 18.81 0.59 -7.48
CA ARG A 316 20.17 0.69 -6.93
C ARG A 316 20.17 1.28 -5.51
N ARG A 317 19.08 1.92 -5.09
CA ARG A 317 18.94 2.50 -3.75
C ARG A 317 18.46 1.42 -2.78
N ARG A 318 19.33 1.03 -1.83
CA ARG A 318 18.98 0.08 -0.76
C ARG A 318 17.70 0.46 0.01
N THR A 319 17.45 1.75 0.20
CA THR A 319 16.24 2.28 0.84
C THR A 319 14.97 1.93 0.06
N GLN A 320 15.00 2.01 -1.27
CA GLN A 320 13.86 1.63 -2.11
C GLN A 320 13.55 0.14 -1.97
N ILE A 321 14.55 -0.72 -2.04
CA ILE A 321 14.38 -2.17 -1.88
C ILE A 321 13.85 -2.49 -0.48
N GLY A 322 14.49 -1.95 0.56
CA GLY A 322 14.12 -2.19 1.96
C GLY A 322 12.68 -1.81 2.26
N THR A 323 12.26 -0.61 1.85
CA THR A 323 10.88 -0.13 2.07
C THR A 323 9.83 -0.92 1.28
N CYS A 324 10.14 -1.38 0.06
CA CYS A 324 9.22 -2.23 -0.72
C CYS A 324 9.03 -3.60 -0.05
N LEU A 325 10.13 -4.26 0.36
CA LEU A 325 10.07 -5.54 1.07
C LEU A 325 9.36 -5.40 2.42
N GLU A 326 9.66 -4.34 3.15
CA GLU A 326 9.03 -4.09 4.45
C GLU A 326 7.53 -3.83 4.30
N ALA A 327 7.11 -3.00 3.34
CA ALA A 327 5.70 -2.73 3.06
C ALA A 327 4.93 -3.99 2.64
N PHE A 328 5.56 -4.89 1.88
CA PHE A 328 5.02 -6.21 1.54
C PHE A 328 4.65 -7.00 2.80
N PHE A 329 5.61 -7.19 3.70
CA PHE A 329 5.44 -8.03 4.88
C PHE A 329 4.51 -7.39 5.92
N ILE A 330 4.55 -6.07 6.10
CA ILE A 330 3.63 -5.37 6.99
C ILE A 330 2.18 -5.54 6.50
N MET A 331 1.92 -5.38 5.19
CA MET A 331 0.57 -5.55 4.65
C MET A 331 0.09 -6.99 4.73
N LEU A 332 0.99 -7.96 4.52
CA LEU A 332 0.72 -9.38 4.75
C LEU A 332 0.22 -9.61 6.17
N ALA A 333 0.96 -9.11 7.18
CA ALA A 333 0.60 -9.26 8.57
C ALA A 333 -0.72 -8.55 8.93
N LEU A 334 -0.95 -7.35 8.38
CA LEU A 334 -2.19 -6.61 8.58
C LEU A 334 -3.39 -7.43 8.10
N LEU A 335 -3.39 -7.89 6.85
CA LEU A 335 -4.51 -8.64 6.30
C LEU A 335 -4.68 -10.01 6.94
N LEU A 336 -3.58 -10.67 7.33
CA LEU A 336 -3.65 -11.91 8.10
C LEU A 336 -4.40 -11.70 9.42
N GLY A 337 -4.06 -10.67 10.19
CA GLY A 337 -4.78 -10.33 11.42
C GLY A 337 -6.25 -9.99 11.16
N THR A 338 -6.52 -9.11 10.20
CA THR A 338 -7.88 -8.66 9.87
C THR A 338 -8.82 -9.78 9.45
N TYR A 339 -8.34 -10.78 8.68
CA TYR A 339 -9.20 -11.84 8.16
C TYR A 339 -9.34 -13.04 9.11
N TYR A 340 -8.28 -13.44 9.82
CA TYR A 340 -8.28 -14.69 10.57
C TYR A 340 -8.57 -14.55 12.07
N LEU A 341 -8.42 -13.35 12.65
CA LEU A 341 -8.88 -13.11 14.02
C LEU A 341 -10.40 -13.22 14.18
N PRO A 342 -11.25 -12.66 13.28
CA PRO A 342 -12.69 -12.86 13.38
C PRO A 342 -13.07 -14.34 13.27
N VAL A 343 -12.41 -15.09 12.39
CA VAL A 343 -12.62 -16.53 12.24
C VAL A 343 -12.31 -17.28 13.53
N TYR A 344 -11.23 -16.92 14.23
CA TYR A 344 -10.94 -17.48 15.56
C TYR A 344 -12.09 -17.27 16.56
N PHE A 345 -12.65 -16.05 16.63
CA PHE A 345 -13.77 -15.78 17.54
C PHE A 345 -15.07 -16.49 17.13
N GLN A 346 -15.35 -16.57 15.83
CA GLN A 346 -16.51 -17.31 15.32
C GLN A 346 -16.40 -18.79 15.62
N VAL A 347 -15.23 -19.40 15.44
CA VAL A 347 -14.98 -20.82 15.71
C VAL A 347 -15.02 -21.13 17.20
N THR A 348 -14.26 -20.39 18.01
CA THR A 348 -14.02 -20.77 19.42
C THR A 348 -15.11 -20.29 20.37
N LYS A 349 -15.72 -19.14 20.09
CA LYS A 349 -16.74 -18.53 20.95
C LYS A 349 -18.15 -18.61 20.37
N GLY A 350 -18.31 -19.08 19.13
CA GLY A 350 -19.61 -19.07 18.44
C GLY A 350 -20.15 -17.66 18.21
N HIS A 351 -19.27 -16.66 18.22
CA HIS A 351 -19.67 -15.28 17.98
C HIS A 351 -20.17 -15.11 16.55
N SER A 352 -21.16 -14.24 16.35
CA SER A 352 -21.62 -13.87 15.02
C SER A 352 -20.53 -13.12 14.24
N ALA A 353 -20.69 -12.99 12.92
CA ALA A 353 -19.82 -12.15 12.09
C ALA A 353 -19.73 -10.71 12.63
N THR A 354 -20.85 -10.13 13.07
CA THR A 354 -20.88 -8.79 13.67
C THR A 354 -20.11 -8.73 14.99
N LYS A 355 -20.32 -9.71 15.88
CA LYS A 355 -19.67 -9.71 17.19
C LYS A 355 -18.16 -9.95 17.05
N SER A 356 -17.74 -10.88 16.21
CA SER A 356 -16.32 -11.12 15.90
C SER A 356 -15.65 -9.93 15.23
N GLY A 357 -16.38 -9.12 14.45
CA GLY A 357 -15.91 -7.82 13.97
C GLY A 357 -15.65 -6.80 15.10
N ILE A 358 -16.48 -6.81 16.15
CA ILE A 358 -16.26 -6.00 17.36
C ILE A 358 -15.05 -6.52 18.16
N ASP A 359 -14.86 -7.84 18.22
CA ASP A 359 -13.79 -8.45 19.01
C ASP A 359 -12.39 -8.22 18.42
N ILE A 360 -12.28 -7.78 17.16
CA ILE A 360 -11.02 -7.37 16.52
C ILE A 360 -10.71 -5.87 16.64
N LEU A 361 -11.58 -5.09 17.27
CA LEU A 361 -11.31 -3.67 17.52
C LEU A 361 -9.99 -3.42 18.28
N PRO A 362 -9.56 -4.23 19.27
CA PRO A 362 -8.26 -4.05 19.91
C PRO A 362 -7.10 -4.05 18.93
N PHE A 363 -7.12 -4.96 17.95
CA PHE A 363 -6.11 -5.01 16.88
C PHE A 363 -6.17 -3.74 16.00
N MET A 364 -7.36 -3.39 15.49
CA MET A 364 -7.49 -2.24 14.59
C MET A 364 -7.16 -0.90 15.27
N LEU A 365 -7.62 -0.70 16.51
CA LEU A 365 -7.33 0.51 17.29
C LEU A 365 -5.85 0.61 17.64
N SER A 366 -5.20 -0.49 18.00
CA SER A 366 -3.77 -0.47 18.29
C SER A 366 -2.92 -0.17 17.05
N VAL A 367 -3.32 -0.62 15.85
CA VAL A 367 -2.69 -0.21 14.58
C VAL A 367 -2.76 1.32 14.42
N VAL A 368 -3.93 1.92 14.62
CA VAL A 368 -4.13 3.38 14.47
C VAL A 368 -3.33 4.16 15.50
N ILE A 369 -3.43 3.76 16.76
CA ILE A 369 -2.76 4.45 17.87
C ILE A 369 -1.24 4.35 17.68
N ALA A 370 -0.71 3.20 17.29
CA ALA A 370 0.72 3.03 17.05
C ALA A 370 1.22 3.80 15.81
N ALA A 371 0.42 3.88 14.75
CA ALA A 371 0.73 4.71 13.58
C ALA A 371 0.78 6.21 13.95
N GLY A 372 -0.19 6.69 14.73
CA GLY A 372 -0.20 8.06 15.24
C GLY A 372 0.96 8.34 16.22
N ALA A 373 1.19 7.43 17.16
CA ALA A 373 2.25 7.56 18.17
C ALA A 373 3.65 7.54 17.53
N SER A 374 3.91 6.62 16.59
CA SER A 374 5.16 6.61 15.84
C SER A 374 5.34 7.90 15.05
N GLY A 375 4.29 8.40 14.38
CA GLY A 375 4.29 9.70 13.71
C GLY A 375 4.67 10.86 14.65
N GLY A 376 4.08 10.91 15.86
CA GLY A 376 4.40 11.91 16.88
C GLY A 376 5.84 11.83 17.38
N VAL A 377 6.34 10.62 17.68
CA VAL A 377 7.73 10.40 18.12
C VAL A 377 8.71 10.77 17.01
N ILE A 378 8.41 10.44 15.75
CA ILE A 378 9.26 10.80 14.60
C ILE A 378 9.25 12.31 14.38
N ASN A 379 8.12 13.00 14.56
CA ASN A 379 8.07 14.46 14.53
C ASN A 379 8.92 15.09 15.66
N GLY A 380 8.92 14.50 16.85
CA GLY A 380 9.74 14.94 17.97
C GLY A 380 11.25 14.67 17.79
N THR A 381 11.61 13.48 17.32
CA THR A 381 13.02 13.00 17.26
C THR A 381 13.69 13.19 15.90
N GLY A 382 12.91 13.31 14.83
CA GLY A 382 13.38 13.29 13.43
C GLY A 382 13.81 11.91 12.93
N ARG A 383 13.62 10.82 13.68
CA ARG A 383 14.19 9.49 13.38
C ARG A 383 13.09 8.43 13.19
N TYR A 384 12.87 7.98 11.96
CA TYR A 384 11.90 6.92 11.63
C TYR A 384 12.49 5.51 11.66
N TRP A 385 13.82 5.38 11.49
CA TRP A 385 14.48 4.07 11.36
C TRP A 385 14.25 3.10 12.53
N PRO A 386 14.23 3.54 13.81
CA PRO A 386 13.95 2.63 14.93
C PRO A 386 12.58 1.95 14.84
N PHE A 387 11.59 2.61 14.25
CA PHE A 387 10.26 2.03 14.06
C PHE A 387 10.24 0.99 12.95
N LEU A 388 10.99 1.20 11.86
CA LEU A 388 11.10 0.22 10.77
C LEU A 388 11.79 -1.09 11.20
N VAL A 389 12.72 -1.01 12.14
CA VAL A 389 13.40 -2.21 12.67
C VAL A 389 12.66 -2.80 13.87
N GLY A 390 12.24 -1.95 14.82
CA GLY A 390 11.71 -2.39 16.11
C GLY A 390 10.24 -2.80 16.06
N SER A 391 9.39 -2.04 15.39
CA SER A 391 7.95 -2.32 15.37
C SER A 391 7.61 -3.66 14.71
N PRO A 392 8.22 -4.05 13.57
CA PRO A 392 7.90 -5.34 12.98
C PRO A 392 8.26 -6.56 13.83
N LEU A 393 9.21 -6.45 14.78
CA LEU A 393 9.46 -7.54 15.74
C LEU A 393 8.27 -7.80 16.65
N LEU A 394 7.47 -6.77 16.96
CA LEU A 394 6.23 -6.94 17.71
C LEU A 394 5.17 -7.68 16.90
N ILE A 395 5.21 -7.64 15.56
CA ILE A 395 4.37 -8.50 14.72
C ILE A 395 4.73 -9.96 14.98
N SER A 396 6.03 -10.28 15.03
CA SER A 396 6.48 -11.65 15.31
C SER A 396 6.07 -12.11 16.69
N VAL A 397 6.24 -11.27 17.71
CA VAL A 397 5.84 -11.57 19.09
C VAL A 397 4.32 -11.74 19.17
N GLY A 398 3.54 -10.80 18.66
CA GLY A 398 2.08 -10.85 18.67
C GLY A 398 1.53 -12.08 17.95
N SER A 399 2.09 -12.40 16.79
CA SER A 399 1.73 -13.60 16.02
C SER A 399 2.09 -14.89 16.74
N GLY A 400 3.27 -14.94 17.38
CA GLY A 400 3.69 -16.07 18.20
C GLY A 400 2.83 -16.25 19.46
N LEU A 401 2.34 -15.16 20.05
CA LEU A 401 1.39 -15.21 21.14
C LEU A 401 0.00 -15.67 20.67
N LEU A 402 -0.50 -15.19 19.54
CA LEU A 402 -1.76 -15.66 18.94
C LEU A 402 -1.72 -17.16 18.62
N TYR A 403 -0.57 -17.70 18.22
CA TYR A 403 -0.38 -19.15 18.05
C TYR A 403 -0.65 -19.96 19.34
N THR A 404 -0.48 -19.34 20.52
CA THR A 404 -0.73 -20.01 21.81
C THR A 404 -2.19 -19.95 22.27
N LEU A 405 -3.07 -19.28 21.50
CA LEU A 405 -4.49 -19.25 21.84
C LEU A 405 -5.11 -20.65 21.77
N ASP A 406 -5.95 -20.90 22.77
CA ASP A 406 -6.77 -22.10 22.92
C ASP A 406 -8.25 -21.74 23.14
N ILE A 407 -9.15 -22.74 23.07
CA ILE A 407 -10.61 -22.59 23.23
C ILE A 407 -10.95 -21.87 24.55
N ASN A 408 -10.19 -22.18 25.61
CA ASN A 408 -10.38 -21.66 26.96
C ASN A 408 -9.62 -20.34 27.22
N SER A 409 -9.08 -19.69 26.18
CA SER A 409 -8.40 -18.41 26.35
C SER A 409 -9.37 -17.37 26.90
N GLY A 410 -8.95 -16.67 27.95
CA GLY A 410 -9.70 -15.56 28.52
C GLY A 410 -9.50 -14.29 27.69
N SER A 411 -10.50 -13.40 27.73
CA SER A 411 -10.52 -12.17 26.92
C SER A 411 -9.30 -11.27 27.14
N GLY A 412 -8.68 -11.27 28.34
CA GLY A 412 -7.45 -10.51 28.58
C GLY A 412 -6.27 -10.96 27.72
N LYS A 413 -6.11 -12.27 27.49
CA LYS A 413 -5.06 -12.79 26.58
C LYS A 413 -5.37 -12.44 25.13
N GLU A 414 -6.62 -12.65 24.73
CA GLU A 414 -7.09 -12.38 23.36
C GLU A 414 -6.89 -10.90 22.99
N ILE A 415 -7.26 -9.98 23.89
CA ILE A 415 -7.08 -8.53 23.71
C ILE A 415 -5.60 -8.16 23.74
N GLY A 416 -4.83 -8.66 24.72
CA GLY A 416 -3.41 -8.32 24.86
C GLY A 416 -2.57 -8.72 23.65
N TYR A 417 -2.81 -9.91 23.08
CA TYR A 417 -2.08 -10.41 21.92
C TYR A 417 -2.40 -9.63 20.65
N GLN A 418 -3.67 -9.26 20.47
CA GLN A 418 -4.11 -8.36 19.40
C GLN A 418 -3.44 -7.00 19.46
N ILE A 419 -3.31 -6.42 20.65
CA ILE A 419 -2.66 -5.12 20.83
C ILE A 419 -1.18 -5.19 20.42
N ILE A 420 -0.46 -6.23 20.84
CA ILE A 420 0.96 -6.39 20.47
C ILE A 420 1.13 -6.50 18.96
N LEU A 421 0.30 -7.33 18.31
CA LEU A 421 0.29 -7.48 16.86
C LEU A 421 -0.01 -6.13 16.16
N GLY A 422 -1.04 -5.43 16.60
CA GLY A 422 -1.47 -4.17 16.00
C GLY A 422 -0.47 -3.03 16.20
N VAL A 423 0.18 -2.95 17.36
CA VAL A 423 1.29 -2.00 17.59
C VAL A 423 2.45 -2.26 16.64
N GLY A 424 2.79 -3.52 16.38
CA GLY A 424 3.85 -3.88 15.45
C GLY A 424 3.56 -3.47 14.00
N VAL A 425 2.34 -3.73 13.54
CA VAL A 425 1.89 -3.32 12.20
C VAL A 425 1.81 -1.80 12.09
N GLY A 426 1.09 -1.15 13.00
CA GLY A 426 0.84 0.30 12.97
C GLY A 426 2.11 1.13 13.10
N GLY A 427 3.07 0.68 13.92
CA GLY A 427 4.32 1.38 14.15
C GLY A 427 5.22 1.49 12.91
N ALA A 428 5.08 0.62 11.90
CA ALA A 428 5.91 0.66 10.70
C ALA A 428 5.15 1.02 9.41
N LEU A 429 3.82 0.83 9.37
CA LEU A 429 2.98 0.92 8.17
C LEU A 429 3.23 2.16 7.28
N GLN A 430 3.28 3.36 7.86
CA GLN A 430 3.45 4.60 7.11
C GLN A 430 4.91 5.09 7.05
N ASN A 431 5.81 4.47 7.81
CA ASN A 431 7.20 4.89 7.90
C ASN A 431 8.01 4.51 6.66
N THR A 432 7.56 3.49 5.92
CA THR A 432 8.14 3.11 4.62
C THR A 432 8.01 4.22 3.58
N ILE A 433 6.85 4.88 3.52
CA ILE A 433 6.61 6.04 2.65
C ILE A 433 7.45 7.24 3.08
N ILE A 434 7.55 7.50 4.38
CA ILE A 434 8.39 8.58 4.92
C ILE A 434 9.86 8.36 4.53
N ALA A 435 10.36 7.12 4.63
CA ALA A 435 11.72 6.78 4.25
C ALA A 435 12.01 6.99 2.76
N ILE A 436 11.07 6.66 1.87
CA ILE A 436 11.16 6.96 0.43
C ILE A 436 11.22 8.47 0.19
N GLN A 437 10.32 9.21 0.83
CA GLN A 437 10.29 10.65 0.69
C GLN A 437 11.54 11.34 1.25
N ALA A 438 12.19 10.74 2.24
CA ALA A 438 13.49 11.17 2.74
C ALA A 438 14.64 10.84 1.77
N GLU A 439 14.68 9.64 1.18
CA GLU A 439 15.72 9.25 0.21
C GLU A 439 15.71 10.16 -1.02
N TYR A 440 14.53 10.54 -1.49
CA TYR A 440 14.34 11.38 -2.69
C TYR A 440 14.08 12.86 -2.38
N ALA A 441 14.43 13.34 -1.18
CA ALA A 441 14.22 14.74 -0.82
C ALA A 441 14.98 15.75 -1.72
N HIS A 442 16.05 15.29 -2.39
CA HIS A 442 16.83 16.07 -3.36
C HIS A 442 16.51 15.75 -4.83
N GLU A 443 15.66 14.74 -5.06
CA GLU A 443 15.26 14.21 -6.37
C GLU A 443 13.71 14.12 -6.37
N GLU A 444 13.04 15.26 -6.17
CA GLU A 444 11.58 15.30 -5.91
C GLU A 444 10.74 14.70 -7.05
N ASP A 445 11.31 14.59 -8.25
CA ASP A 445 10.70 13.95 -9.41
C ASP A 445 10.56 12.44 -9.29
N LEU A 446 11.37 11.81 -8.43
CA LEU A 446 11.30 10.37 -8.13
C LEU A 446 10.30 10.05 -7.01
N ILE A 447 9.87 11.03 -6.21
CA ILE A 447 8.98 10.78 -5.06
C ILE A 447 7.66 10.08 -5.47
N PRO A 448 6.94 10.50 -6.53
CA PRO A 448 5.70 9.84 -6.94
C PRO A 448 5.92 8.39 -7.37
N GLN A 449 6.95 8.14 -8.19
CA GLN A 449 7.28 6.80 -8.67
C GLN A 449 7.71 5.88 -7.53
N GLY A 450 8.65 6.32 -6.69
CA GLY A 450 9.13 5.56 -5.53
C GLY A 450 8.03 5.24 -4.52
N SER A 451 7.14 6.21 -4.25
CA SER A 451 6.00 6.01 -3.33
C SER A 451 4.97 5.05 -3.94
N SER A 452 4.67 5.20 -5.24
CA SER A 452 3.76 4.29 -5.95
C SER A 452 4.26 2.86 -5.96
N LEU A 453 5.58 2.64 -6.08
CA LEU A 453 6.19 1.31 -6.02
C LEU A 453 6.08 0.67 -4.62
N VAL A 454 6.26 1.45 -3.56
CA VAL A 454 6.04 0.96 -2.18
C VAL A 454 4.58 0.57 -1.98
N THR A 455 3.63 1.43 -2.35
CA THR A 455 2.19 1.12 -2.20
C THR A 455 1.76 -0.05 -3.09
N PHE A 456 2.29 -0.15 -4.30
CA PHE A 456 2.07 -1.28 -5.18
C PHE A 456 2.51 -2.59 -4.52
N THR A 457 3.75 -2.61 -4.00
CA THR A 457 4.33 -3.80 -3.35
C THR A 457 3.58 -4.14 -2.06
N GLN A 458 3.11 -3.12 -1.33
CA GLN A 458 2.24 -3.26 -0.17
C GLN A 458 0.96 -4.05 -0.54
N LEU A 459 0.24 -3.64 -1.58
CA LEU A 459 -0.97 -4.35 -2.04
C LEU A 459 -0.68 -5.80 -2.45
N VAL A 460 0.39 -6.02 -3.20
CA VAL A 460 0.81 -7.38 -3.61
C VAL A 460 1.09 -8.25 -2.38
N GLY A 461 1.77 -7.72 -1.37
CA GLY A 461 2.03 -8.43 -0.11
C GLY A 461 0.79 -8.81 0.67
N GLY A 462 -0.21 -7.92 0.70
CA GLY A 462 -1.51 -8.23 1.28
C GLY A 462 -2.20 -9.40 0.59
N ILE A 463 -2.28 -9.37 -0.74
CA ILE A 463 -3.04 -10.38 -1.50
C ILE A 463 -2.36 -11.75 -1.46
N ILE A 464 -1.03 -11.79 -1.66
CA ILE A 464 -0.25 -13.02 -1.49
C ILE A 464 -0.40 -13.53 -0.05
N GLY A 465 -0.43 -12.63 0.93
CA GLY A 465 -0.64 -12.95 2.34
C GLY A 465 -1.91 -13.73 2.62
N ILE A 466 -3.05 -13.23 2.14
CA ILE A 466 -4.35 -13.89 2.29
C ILE A 466 -4.32 -15.27 1.64
N ALA A 467 -3.75 -15.39 0.44
CA ALA A 467 -3.71 -16.65 -0.30
C ALA A 467 -2.84 -17.72 0.38
N ILE A 468 -1.67 -17.33 0.92
CA ILE A 468 -0.82 -18.22 1.73
C ILE A 468 -1.58 -18.67 2.96
N ALA A 469 -2.16 -17.73 3.72
CA ALA A 469 -2.91 -18.03 4.93
C ALA A 469 -4.11 -18.95 4.68
N GLY A 470 -4.85 -18.72 3.60
CA GLY A 470 -6.01 -19.53 3.22
C GLY A 470 -5.62 -20.95 2.82
N SER A 471 -4.53 -21.07 2.05
CA SER A 471 -3.97 -22.37 1.68
C SER A 471 -3.48 -23.16 2.90
N VAL A 472 -2.82 -22.48 3.84
CA VAL A 472 -2.38 -23.09 5.11
C VAL A 472 -3.59 -23.54 5.93
N LEU A 473 -4.62 -22.68 6.08
CA LEU A 473 -5.83 -23.03 6.81
C LEU A 473 -6.50 -24.26 6.22
N ALA A 474 -6.73 -24.28 4.91
CA ALA A 474 -7.41 -25.39 4.23
C ALA A 474 -6.67 -26.73 4.39
N ASN A 475 -5.35 -26.72 4.18
CA ASN A 475 -4.52 -27.92 4.29
C ASN A 475 -4.44 -28.42 5.74
N GLN A 476 -4.22 -27.52 6.70
CA GLN A 476 -4.11 -27.90 8.10
C GLN A 476 -5.46 -28.33 8.67
N LEU A 477 -6.55 -27.65 8.32
CA LEU A 477 -7.90 -28.03 8.72
C LEU A 477 -8.24 -29.42 8.18
N GLY A 478 -7.85 -29.73 6.95
CA GLY A 478 -8.04 -31.06 6.38
C GLY A 478 -7.34 -32.15 7.19
N LYS A 479 -6.07 -31.92 7.54
CA LYS A 479 -5.27 -32.80 8.40
C LYS A 479 -5.86 -32.95 9.80
N TYR A 480 -6.25 -31.86 10.45
CA TYR A 480 -6.72 -31.89 11.84
C TYR A 480 -8.15 -32.40 11.99
N LEU A 481 -9.01 -32.22 10.99
CA LEU A 481 -10.33 -32.87 10.98
C LEU A 481 -10.18 -34.39 10.94
N PHE A 482 -9.27 -34.92 10.12
CA PHE A 482 -8.99 -36.36 10.10
C PHE A 482 -8.47 -36.88 11.46
N LEU A 483 -7.71 -36.06 12.19
CA LEU A 483 -7.08 -36.46 13.45
C LEU A 483 -8.01 -36.33 14.67
N TYR A 484 -8.84 -35.28 14.73
CA TYR A 484 -9.69 -35.00 15.90
C TYR A 484 -11.16 -35.37 15.68
N ALA A 485 -11.63 -35.44 14.43
CA ALA A 485 -13.01 -35.78 14.07
C ALA A 485 -13.05 -36.87 12.97
N PRO A 486 -12.43 -38.04 13.18
CA PRO A 486 -12.35 -39.10 12.16
C PRO A 486 -13.72 -39.65 11.75
N ASP A 487 -14.71 -39.60 12.66
CA ASP A 487 -16.06 -40.10 12.43
C ASP A 487 -16.96 -39.12 11.67
N LEU A 488 -16.45 -37.92 11.32
CA LEU A 488 -17.23 -36.91 10.61
C LEU A 488 -17.43 -37.34 9.13
N PRO A 489 -18.68 -37.47 8.65
CA PRO A 489 -18.94 -37.84 7.26
C PRO A 489 -18.25 -36.90 6.27
N ALA A 490 -17.72 -37.43 5.16
CA ALA A 490 -16.94 -36.65 4.19
C ALA A 490 -17.68 -35.41 3.64
N GLY A 491 -19.00 -35.51 3.44
CA GLY A 491 -19.84 -34.38 3.03
C GLY A 491 -19.90 -33.27 4.08
N LEU A 492 -20.05 -33.63 5.36
CA LEU A 492 -20.05 -32.67 6.47
C LEU A 492 -18.65 -32.10 6.72
N ALA A 493 -17.60 -32.91 6.59
CA ALA A 493 -16.22 -32.43 6.66
C ALA A 493 -15.92 -31.39 5.57
N THR A 494 -16.50 -31.55 4.38
CA THR A 494 -16.39 -30.56 3.30
C THR A 494 -17.19 -29.30 3.62
N ALA A 495 -18.42 -29.44 4.13
CA ALA A 495 -19.26 -28.31 4.52
C ALA A 495 -18.64 -27.47 5.64
N VAL A 496 -18.03 -28.11 6.65
CA VAL A 496 -17.32 -27.46 7.76
C VAL A 496 -16.09 -26.68 7.28
N ARG A 497 -15.38 -27.18 6.25
CA ARG A 497 -14.25 -26.44 5.64
C ARG A 497 -14.70 -25.20 4.88
N GLN A 498 -15.92 -25.19 4.35
CA GLN A 498 -16.47 -24.08 3.58
C GLN A 498 -17.17 -23.03 4.45
N SER A 499 -17.72 -23.43 5.61
CA SER A 499 -18.46 -22.52 6.48
C SER A 499 -18.33 -22.87 7.95
N VAL A 500 -17.85 -21.90 8.73
CA VAL A 500 -17.72 -21.99 10.20
C VAL A 500 -19.09 -22.19 10.86
N SER A 501 -20.17 -21.66 10.28
CA SER A 501 -21.53 -21.79 10.84
C SER A 501 -22.02 -23.23 10.93
N VAL A 502 -21.53 -24.12 10.05
CA VAL A 502 -21.90 -25.54 10.03
C VAL A 502 -21.48 -26.24 11.32
N ILE A 503 -20.39 -25.80 11.96
CA ILE A 503 -19.93 -26.33 13.25
C ILE A 503 -21.08 -26.34 14.26
N PHE A 504 -21.84 -25.24 14.36
CA PHE A 504 -22.90 -25.08 15.35
C PHE A 504 -24.20 -25.82 15.00
N THR A 505 -24.30 -26.40 13.81
CA THR A 505 -25.40 -27.28 13.40
C THR A 505 -25.15 -28.76 13.75
N LEU A 506 -23.89 -29.11 14.06
CA LEU A 506 -23.53 -30.47 14.44
C LEU A 506 -24.02 -30.82 15.85
N PRO A 507 -24.19 -32.12 16.18
CA PRO A 507 -24.40 -32.56 17.55
C PRO A 507 -23.28 -32.03 18.47
N LYS A 508 -23.63 -31.59 19.69
CA LYS A 508 -22.67 -30.97 20.63
C LYS A 508 -21.39 -31.80 20.85
N GLU A 509 -21.52 -33.11 20.84
CA GLU A 509 -20.42 -34.07 20.99
C GLU A 509 -19.37 -33.99 19.86
N GLN A 510 -19.78 -33.63 18.64
CA GLN A 510 -18.90 -33.48 17.49
C GLN A 510 -18.35 -32.04 17.35
N GLN A 511 -19.03 -31.06 17.95
CA GLN A 511 -18.63 -29.64 17.85
C GLN A 511 -17.24 -29.42 18.43
N GLU A 512 -16.95 -29.95 19.63
CA GLU A 512 -15.67 -29.71 20.30
C GLU A 512 -14.47 -30.22 19.49
N SER A 513 -14.58 -31.41 18.91
CA SER A 513 -13.57 -32.01 18.04
C SER A 513 -13.30 -31.18 16.79
N VAL A 514 -14.36 -30.67 16.16
CA VAL A 514 -14.26 -29.82 14.98
C VAL A 514 -13.69 -28.44 15.31
N ILE A 515 -14.11 -27.83 16.43
CA ILE A 515 -13.57 -26.57 16.94
C ILE A 515 -12.07 -26.72 17.22
N ARG A 516 -11.67 -27.81 17.87
CA ARG A 516 -10.25 -28.09 18.14
C ARG A 516 -9.44 -28.25 16.86
N ALA A 517 -9.99 -28.92 15.83
CA ALA A 517 -9.33 -29.04 14.53
C ALA A 517 -9.13 -27.68 13.85
N TYR A 518 -10.17 -26.84 13.84
CA TYR A 518 -10.11 -25.49 13.30
C TYR A 518 -9.10 -24.61 14.03
N LEU A 519 -9.12 -24.64 15.36
CA LEU A 519 -8.20 -23.87 16.17
C LEU A 519 -6.74 -24.24 15.85
N LYS A 520 -6.40 -25.52 15.74
CA LYS A 520 -5.04 -25.94 15.36
C LYS A 520 -4.64 -25.48 13.96
N ALA A 521 -5.60 -25.46 13.03
CA ALA A 521 -5.38 -24.91 11.70
C ALA A 521 -5.15 -23.38 11.74
N LEU A 522 -5.96 -22.64 12.51
CA LEU A 522 -5.80 -21.19 12.72
C LEU A 522 -4.50 -20.84 13.43
N ASN A 523 -4.06 -21.62 14.42
CA ASN A 523 -2.76 -21.41 15.06
C ASN A 523 -1.64 -21.47 14.01
N SER A 524 -1.72 -22.43 13.07
CA SER A 524 -0.76 -22.52 11.96
C SER A 524 -0.78 -21.30 11.06
N VAL A 525 -1.95 -20.67 10.87
CA VAL A 525 -2.07 -19.40 10.14
C VAL A 525 -1.41 -18.26 10.92
N PHE A 526 -1.69 -18.11 12.21
CA PHE A 526 -1.07 -17.07 13.04
C PHE A 526 0.46 -17.20 13.07
N LEU A 527 0.99 -18.44 13.01
CA LEU A 527 2.42 -18.68 12.97
C LEU A 527 3.12 -18.04 11.74
N ILE A 528 2.43 -17.82 10.62
CA ILE A 528 2.97 -17.16 9.42
C ILE A 528 3.43 -15.72 9.75
N GLY A 529 2.76 -15.05 10.68
CA GLY A 529 3.12 -13.70 11.10
C GLY A 529 4.49 -13.63 11.81
N VAL A 530 4.98 -14.75 12.37
CA VAL A 530 6.28 -14.82 13.05
C VAL A 530 7.46 -14.54 12.09
N PRO A 531 7.68 -15.33 11.02
CA PRO A 531 8.72 -15.01 10.05
C PRO A 531 8.45 -13.70 9.31
N THR A 532 7.18 -13.33 9.12
CA THR A 532 6.80 -12.07 8.45
C THR A 532 7.34 -10.84 9.17
N GLY A 533 7.13 -10.74 10.49
CA GLY A 533 7.65 -9.62 11.28
C GLY A 533 9.18 -9.57 11.32
N ALA A 534 9.84 -10.73 11.34
CA ALA A 534 11.29 -10.82 11.33
C ALA A 534 11.86 -10.38 9.97
N LEU A 535 11.26 -10.82 8.86
CA LEU A 535 11.66 -10.42 7.51
C LEU A 535 11.39 -8.94 7.24
N ALA A 536 10.29 -8.39 7.75
CA ALA A 536 10.03 -6.95 7.73
C ALA A 536 11.13 -6.17 8.48
N SER A 537 11.49 -6.60 9.69
CA SER A 537 12.57 -5.98 10.48
C SER A 537 13.92 -6.06 9.76
N VAL A 538 14.25 -7.22 9.16
CA VAL A 538 15.46 -7.41 8.35
C VAL A 538 15.48 -6.45 7.15
N SER A 539 14.33 -6.25 6.51
CA SER A 539 14.17 -5.30 5.40
C SER A 539 14.43 -3.86 5.83
N GLY A 540 14.04 -3.50 7.06
CA GLY A 540 14.33 -2.20 7.68
C GLY A 540 15.83 -1.88 7.80
N PHE A 541 16.72 -2.87 7.90
CA PHE A 541 18.17 -2.63 7.92
C PHE A 541 18.73 -2.17 6.56
N LEU A 542 18.03 -2.44 5.45
CA LEU A 542 18.39 -1.91 4.14
C LEU A 542 18.07 -0.42 4.02
N VAL A 543 17.18 0.10 4.86
CA VAL A 543 16.75 1.50 4.86
C VAL A 543 17.82 2.39 5.49
N LYS A 544 18.22 3.46 4.79
CA LYS A 544 19.11 4.47 5.37
C LYS A 544 18.42 5.20 6.52
N ASN A 545 19.13 5.40 7.62
CA ASN A 545 18.64 6.14 8.78
C ASN A 545 18.90 7.65 8.62
N TYR A 546 18.02 8.33 7.89
CA TYR A 546 18.06 9.78 7.78
C TYR A 546 17.48 10.48 9.02
N ASN A 547 17.98 11.68 9.33
CA ASN A 547 17.37 12.55 10.32
C ASN A 547 16.54 13.62 9.62
N LEU A 548 15.21 13.51 9.71
CA LEU A 548 14.27 14.40 9.03
C LEU A 548 14.44 15.87 9.45
N LYS A 549 14.79 16.12 10.72
CA LYS A 549 15.03 17.49 11.22
C LYS A 549 16.32 18.08 10.70
N ALA A 550 17.38 17.26 10.65
CA ALA A 550 18.66 17.70 10.08
C ALA A 550 18.57 17.93 8.56
N MET A 551 17.66 17.25 7.86
CA MET A 551 17.39 17.52 6.44
C MET A 551 16.43 18.69 6.23
N GLY A 552 15.53 18.94 7.18
CA GLY A 552 14.65 20.12 7.19
C GLY A 552 15.37 21.43 7.53
N ILE A 553 16.55 21.35 8.16
CA ILE A 553 17.46 22.48 8.41
C ILE A 553 18.58 22.40 7.35
N LYS A 554 18.55 23.24 6.31
CA LYS A 554 19.70 23.31 5.39
C LYS A 554 20.99 23.72 6.14
N PRO A 555 22.16 23.20 5.71
CA PRO A 555 23.46 23.63 6.21
C PRO A 555 23.73 25.07 5.78
N GLY A 556 23.50 25.98 6.71
CA GLY A 556 23.72 27.43 6.56
C GLY A 556 23.67 28.21 7.87
N ALA A 557 23.32 27.57 8.98
CA ALA A 557 23.30 28.17 10.32
C ALA A 557 24.38 27.59 11.27
N ALA A 558 25.38 26.88 10.73
CA ALA A 558 26.55 26.39 11.47
C ALA A 558 27.85 27.10 11.05
N ALA A 559 27.73 28.28 10.45
CA ALA A 559 28.84 29.22 10.24
C ALA A 559 28.32 30.65 10.51
N ALA A 560 28.13 30.95 11.80
CA ALA A 560 28.12 32.29 12.34
C ALA A 560 28.86 32.25 13.69
#